data_AF-A0A2A2VBU3-F1
#
_entry.id   AF-A0A2A2VBU3-F1
#
_cell.length_a   1.000
_cell.length_b   1.000
_cell.length_c   1.000
_cell.angle_alpha   90.00
_cell.angle_beta   90.00
_cell.angle_gamma   90.00
#
_symmetry.space_group_name_H-M   'P 1'
#
loop_
_entity.id
_entity.type
_entity.pdbx_description
1 polymer ?
#
loop_
_entity_poly.entity_id
_entity_poly.type
_entity_poly.pdbx_seq_one_letter_code
_entity_poly.pdbx_strand_id
1 'polypeptide(L)'
;MAQSLIQRRQEAERARAEAHAFSLRHVSQRTRPPPDFQKAIKEARRGFEAYVLRDADAWKPQLKTRDAARLRLAAARHLFARFPVAEHLEQIWIDTAGLGDGEIALRKRWYVAAAGGGSLYKAGADAWLSRKEVHAFLNPLGSLAFDEAIWQAIARSYTDDQGVALRIARSGIARTPRAQLGFWREVARFFCVHPATVEEMSDLRDYLAACYRRNRKFSLKGRTPISLGRQMHAWHRELAANARIEAARRRAAAAQNRAHGVSATLDPSGDSWPGISLADWSWSPSCKVHGRREEYVVVQLRTAVDLVTETQTMRHCVASYAAKCIAGHASIWSLRRRAAGHTERLLTIEVDRHQRAVQVRGFANRAPLTEERKILERWAKARAIALL
;
A
#
# COMPACT_ATOMS: atom_id res chain seq x y z
N MET A 1 17.08 -65.29 10.77
CA MET A 1 15.76 -65.01 10.16
C MET A 1 15.64 -63.51 9.94
N ALA A 2 15.53 -63.07 8.69
CA ALA A 2 15.46 -61.63 8.37
C ALA A 2 14.07 -61.09 8.73
N GLN A 3 14.00 -60.12 9.65
CA GLN A 3 12.76 -59.45 10.00
C GLN A 3 12.15 -58.80 8.75
N SER A 4 10.84 -58.99 8.58
CA SER A 4 10.07 -58.39 7.49
C SER A 4 10.15 -56.86 7.53
N LEU A 5 10.17 -56.21 6.37
CA LEU A 5 10.15 -54.74 6.22
C LEU A 5 9.02 -54.08 7.04
N ILE A 6 7.91 -54.81 7.26
CA ILE A 6 6.76 -54.34 8.04
C ILE A 6 7.10 -54.28 9.54
N GLN A 7 7.81 -55.29 10.07
CA GLN A 7 8.24 -55.31 11.49
C GLN A 7 9.20 -54.16 11.80
N ARG A 8 10.18 -53.92 10.93
CA ARG A 8 11.13 -52.80 11.09
C ARG A 8 10.43 -51.44 11.11
N ARG A 9 9.37 -51.28 10.31
CA ARG A 9 8.58 -50.04 10.27
C ARG A 9 7.80 -49.83 11.57
N GLN A 10 7.19 -50.88 12.10
CA GLN A 10 6.45 -50.83 13.37
C GLN A 10 7.37 -50.61 14.58
N GLU A 11 8.58 -51.17 14.58
CA GLU A 11 9.60 -50.93 15.61
C GLU A 11 10.11 -49.48 15.55
N ALA A 12 10.35 -48.94 14.35
CA ALA A 12 10.74 -47.54 14.18
C ALA A 12 9.64 -46.57 14.62
N GLU A 13 8.37 -46.88 14.37
CA GLU A 13 7.24 -46.08 14.85
C GLU A 13 7.11 -46.12 16.38
N ARG A 14 7.28 -47.29 17.00
CA ARG A 14 7.31 -47.43 18.47
C ARG A 14 8.47 -46.64 19.09
N ALA A 15 9.67 -46.76 18.53
CA ALA A 15 10.82 -46.00 19.01
C ALA A 15 10.61 -44.49 18.90
N ARG A 16 9.98 -43.99 17.83
CA ARG A 16 9.61 -42.57 17.69
C ARG A 16 8.57 -42.15 18.71
N ALA A 17 7.55 -42.97 18.95
CA ALA A 17 6.51 -42.69 19.93
C ALA A 17 7.08 -42.66 21.36
N GLU A 18 7.98 -43.59 21.69
CA GLU A 18 8.67 -43.65 22.98
C GLU A 18 9.62 -42.46 23.18
N ALA A 19 10.40 -42.09 22.16
CA ALA A 19 11.26 -40.91 22.21
C ALA A 19 10.45 -39.62 22.39
N HIS A 20 9.30 -39.50 21.71
CA HIS A 20 8.40 -38.36 21.86
C HIS A 20 7.76 -38.33 23.26
N ALA A 21 7.32 -39.49 23.78
CA ALA A 21 6.78 -39.60 25.13
C ALA A 21 7.82 -39.28 26.21
N PHE A 22 9.08 -39.70 26.01
CA PHE A 22 10.20 -39.37 26.89
C PHE A 22 10.52 -37.87 26.86
N SER A 23 10.53 -37.25 25.67
CA SER A 23 10.66 -35.79 25.53
C SER A 23 9.56 -35.04 26.27
N LEU A 24 8.30 -35.49 26.19
CA LEU A 24 7.18 -34.86 26.89
C LEU A 24 7.29 -35.01 28.41
N ARG A 25 7.80 -36.13 28.94
CA ARG A 25 8.02 -36.34 30.38
C ARG A 25 9.10 -35.45 30.96
N HIS A 26 10.09 -35.02 30.17
CA HIS A 26 11.15 -34.10 30.58
C HIS A 26 10.83 -32.63 30.39
N VAL A 27 9.74 -32.28 29.70
CA VAL A 27 9.20 -30.91 29.72
C VAL A 27 8.46 -30.72 31.04
N SER A 28 9.21 -30.51 32.12
CA SER A 28 8.62 -29.98 33.35
C SER A 28 8.12 -28.56 33.04
N GLN A 29 6.88 -28.25 33.42
CA GLN A 29 6.40 -26.88 33.35
C GLN A 29 7.31 -26.03 34.25
N ARG A 30 8.21 -25.23 33.66
CA ARG A 30 8.98 -24.23 34.39
C ARG A 30 8.00 -23.48 35.31
N THR A 31 8.26 -23.52 36.62
CA THR A 31 7.50 -22.78 37.61
C THR A 31 7.51 -21.31 37.21
N ARG A 32 6.37 -20.81 36.75
CA ARG A 32 6.25 -19.42 36.30
C ARG A 32 6.21 -18.51 37.53
N PRO A 33 6.94 -17.38 37.52
CA PRO A 33 6.96 -16.46 38.65
C PRO A 33 5.56 -15.91 38.99
N PRO A 34 5.33 -15.46 40.22
CA PRO A 34 4.09 -14.81 40.62
C PRO A 34 3.85 -13.51 39.82
N PRO A 35 2.59 -13.05 39.71
CA PRO A 35 2.29 -11.77 39.06
C PRO A 35 2.96 -10.61 39.79
N ASP A 36 3.65 -9.75 39.04
CA ASP A 36 4.40 -8.62 39.57
C ASP A 36 3.56 -7.33 39.47
N PHE A 37 2.80 -7.04 40.53
CA PHE A 37 1.93 -5.86 40.61
C PHE A 37 2.73 -4.56 40.74
N GLN A 38 3.88 -4.59 41.42
CA GLN A 38 4.75 -3.43 41.61
C GLN A 38 5.33 -2.97 40.26
N LYS A 39 5.78 -3.91 39.44
CA LYS A 39 6.19 -3.62 38.06
C LYS A 39 5.04 -3.04 37.24
N ALA A 40 3.84 -3.60 37.34
CA ALA A 40 2.68 -3.08 36.61
C ALA A 40 2.34 -1.63 36.99
N ILE A 41 2.36 -1.29 38.29
CA ILE A 41 2.20 0.10 38.78
C ILE A 41 3.31 0.99 38.20
N LYS A 42 4.58 0.58 38.32
CA LYS A 42 5.73 1.36 37.84
C LYS A 42 5.64 1.65 36.34
N GLU A 43 5.28 0.64 35.54
CA GLU A 43 5.12 0.75 34.10
C GLU A 43 3.93 1.62 33.70
N ALA A 44 2.81 1.53 34.44
CA ALA A 44 1.63 2.35 34.21
C ALA A 44 1.86 3.83 34.58
N ARG A 45 2.54 4.08 35.70
CA ARG A 45 2.80 5.40 36.26
C ARG A 45 3.82 6.22 35.47
N ARG A 46 4.80 5.55 34.84
CA ARG A 46 5.93 6.19 34.16
C ARG A 46 5.50 7.26 33.15
N GLY A 47 5.89 8.51 33.41
CA GLY A 47 5.62 9.67 32.55
C GLY A 47 4.24 10.31 32.73
N PHE A 48 3.46 9.80 33.69
CA PHE A 48 2.11 10.26 34.02
C PHE A 48 1.91 10.46 35.53
N GLU A 49 3.01 10.62 36.28
CA GLU A 49 3.04 10.70 37.74
C GLU A 49 2.13 11.81 38.28
N ALA A 50 2.08 12.96 37.59
CA ALA A 50 1.28 14.12 37.99
C ALA A 50 -0.25 13.91 37.86
N TYR A 51 -0.68 12.85 37.18
CA TYR A 51 -2.10 12.58 36.91
C TYR A 51 -2.67 11.44 37.76
N VAL A 52 -1.88 10.88 38.68
CA VAL A 52 -2.31 9.80 39.57
C VAL A 52 -3.42 10.31 40.49
N LEU A 53 -4.57 9.65 40.45
CA LEU A 53 -5.75 9.99 41.27
C LEU A 53 -5.85 9.13 42.53
N ARG A 54 -5.45 7.85 42.44
CA ARG A 54 -5.49 6.91 43.57
C ARG A 54 -4.09 6.49 43.96
N ASP A 55 -3.89 6.34 45.26
CA ASP A 55 -2.64 5.87 45.82
C ASP A 55 -2.28 4.47 45.27
N ALA A 56 -1.03 4.33 44.85
CA ALA A 56 -0.48 3.11 44.29
C ALA A 56 -0.42 1.98 45.33
N ASP A 57 -0.04 2.31 46.57
CA ASP A 57 0.17 1.34 47.64
C ASP A 57 -1.16 0.77 48.19
N ALA A 58 -2.26 1.50 47.97
CA ALA A 58 -3.60 1.05 48.28
C ALA A 58 -4.14 -0.02 47.31
N TRP A 59 -3.45 -0.32 46.21
CA TRP A 59 -3.95 -1.26 45.21
C TRP A 59 -3.81 -2.73 45.66
N LYS A 60 -4.95 -3.41 45.89
CA LYS A 60 -5.01 -4.84 46.22
C LYS A 60 -5.81 -5.63 45.17
N PRO A 61 -5.25 -5.87 43.97
CA PRO A 61 -5.99 -6.50 42.88
C PRO A 61 -6.31 -7.97 43.14
N GLN A 62 -7.58 -8.36 42.96
CA GLN A 62 -8.02 -9.76 43.00
C GLN A 62 -8.01 -10.43 41.62
N LEU A 63 -6.97 -10.18 40.83
CA LEU A 63 -6.88 -10.62 39.44
C LEU A 63 -6.30 -12.04 39.35
N LYS A 64 -7.03 -12.95 38.70
CA LYS A 64 -6.57 -14.31 38.38
C LYS A 64 -5.78 -14.36 37.06
N THR A 65 -4.95 -13.36 36.78
CA THR A 65 -4.12 -13.32 35.56
C THR A 65 -2.67 -13.03 35.89
N ARG A 66 -1.76 -13.61 35.09
CA ARG A 66 -0.31 -13.37 35.13
C ARG A 66 0.18 -12.58 33.91
N ASP A 67 -0.72 -12.28 32.98
CA ASP A 67 -0.41 -11.49 31.79
C ASP A 67 -0.02 -10.06 32.17
N ALA A 68 1.24 -9.69 31.92
CA ALA A 68 1.77 -8.38 32.24
C ALA A 68 0.98 -7.23 31.57
N ALA A 69 0.43 -7.46 30.37
CA ALA A 69 -0.38 -6.49 29.66
C ALA A 69 -1.71 -6.21 30.40
N ARG A 70 -2.38 -7.27 30.87
CA ARG A 70 -3.61 -7.15 31.67
C ARG A 70 -3.34 -6.53 33.04
N LEU A 71 -2.20 -6.85 33.66
CA LEU A 71 -1.80 -6.24 34.93
C LEU A 71 -1.53 -4.74 34.76
N ARG A 72 -0.83 -4.33 33.69
CA ARG A 72 -0.61 -2.91 33.35
C ARG A 72 -1.93 -2.15 33.15
N LEU A 73 -2.87 -2.70 32.38
CA LEU A 73 -4.19 -2.08 32.20
C LEU A 73 -4.94 -1.95 33.54
N ALA A 74 -4.91 -2.99 34.37
CA ALA A 74 -5.56 -2.93 35.67
C ALA A 74 -4.92 -1.89 36.61
N ALA A 75 -3.60 -1.77 36.58
CA ALA A 75 -2.88 -0.72 37.30
C ALA A 75 -3.27 0.68 36.78
N ALA A 76 -3.35 0.87 35.45
CA ALA A 76 -3.78 2.14 34.86
C ALA A 76 -5.22 2.51 35.25
N ARG A 77 -6.15 1.54 35.26
CA ARG A 77 -7.53 1.75 35.75
C ARG A 77 -7.55 2.18 37.22
N HIS A 78 -6.75 1.54 38.07
CA HIS A 78 -6.65 1.92 39.48
C HIS A 78 -6.10 3.33 39.65
N LEU A 79 -4.95 3.62 39.04
CA LEU A 79 -4.23 4.89 39.22
C LEU A 79 -4.98 6.09 38.64
N PHE A 80 -5.60 5.94 37.47
CA PHE A 80 -6.08 7.09 36.67
C PHE A 80 -7.59 7.16 36.46
N ALA A 81 -8.34 6.05 36.60
CA ALA A 81 -9.74 6.01 36.18
C ALA A 81 -10.73 6.35 37.29
N ARG A 82 -11.29 7.57 37.24
CA ARG A 82 -12.51 7.93 37.96
C ARG A 82 -13.75 7.39 37.25
N PHE A 83 -13.73 7.33 35.93
CA PHE A 83 -14.83 6.85 35.09
C PHE A 83 -14.40 5.64 34.23
N PRO A 84 -15.35 4.76 33.84
CA PRO A 84 -15.09 3.74 32.84
C PRO A 84 -14.61 4.36 31.53
N VAL A 85 -13.66 3.72 30.87
CA VAL A 85 -13.09 4.18 29.60
C VAL A 85 -13.36 3.15 28.51
N ALA A 86 -13.66 3.63 27.30
CA ALA A 86 -13.91 2.76 26.17
C ALA A 86 -12.67 1.92 25.78
N GLU A 87 -12.92 0.69 25.31
CA GLU A 87 -11.88 -0.33 25.07
C GLU A 87 -10.75 0.14 24.15
N HIS A 88 -11.06 0.89 23.09
CA HIS A 88 -10.08 1.38 22.12
C HIS A 88 -9.04 2.34 22.74
N LEU A 89 -9.36 2.99 23.87
CA LEU A 89 -8.42 3.81 24.64
C LEU A 89 -7.65 2.98 25.67
N GLU A 90 -8.17 1.83 26.08
CA GLU A 90 -7.51 0.90 27.01
C GLU A 90 -6.44 0.05 26.33
N GLN A 91 -6.61 -0.24 25.04
CA GLN A 91 -5.70 -1.07 24.24
C GLN A 91 -4.23 -0.63 24.34
N ILE A 92 -3.95 0.67 24.50
CA ILE A 92 -2.57 1.19 24.63
C ILE A 92 -1.82 0.65 25.86
N TRP A 93 -2.54 0.21 26.90
CA TRP A 93 -1.93 -0.40 28.08
C TRP A 93 -1.65 -1.89 27.90
N ILE A 94 -2.27 -2.51 26.89
CA ILE A 94 -2.11 -3.92 26.57
C ILE A 94 -0.97 -4.09 25.56
N ASP A 95 -1.13 -3.47 24.38
CA ASP A 95 -0.24 -3.62 23.23
C ASP A 95 0.18 -2.25 22.67
N THR A 96 1.48 -2.12 22.44
CA THR A 96 2.10 -0.93 21.83
C THR A 96 2.92 -1.29 20.60
N ALA A 97 2.84 -2.54 20.11
CA ALA A 97 3.59 -2.99 18.95
C ALA A 97 3.26 -2.15 17.71
N GLY A 98 4.30 -1.75 16.97
CA GLY A 98 4.18 -0.95 15.76
C GLY A 98 3.87 0.55 16.00
N LEU A 99 3.79 1.01 17.25
CA LEU A 99 3.61 2.42 17.57
C LEU A 99 4.95 3.08 17.92
N GLY A 100 5.16 4.31 17.45
CA GLY A 100 6.28 5.15 17.90
C GLY A 100 6.00 5.79 19.27
N ASP A 101 7.06 6.19 19.98
CA ASP A 101 6.96 6.74 21.34
C ASP A 101 6.00 7.93 21.47
N GLY A 102 5.98 8.81 20.48
CA GLY A 102 5.06 9.95 20.44
C GLY A 102 3.58 9.54 20.37
N GLU A 103 3.27 8.48 19.63
CA GLU A 103 1.92 7.93 19.51
C GLU A 103 1.49 7.22 20.80
N ILE A 104 2.41 6.46 21.42
CA ILE A 104 2.17 5.82 22.72
C ILE A 104 1.87 6.87 23.79
N ALA A 105 2.68 7.93 23.87
CA ALA A 105 2.49 9.01 24.83
C ALA A 105 1.16 9.74 24.59
N LEU A 106 0.80 9.99 23.34
CA LEU A 106 -0.49 10.58 22.97
C LEU A 106 -1.67 9.73 23.43
N ARG A 107 -1.71 8.44 23.06
CA ARG A 107 -2.83 7.55 23.40
C ARG A 107 -2.97 7.36 24.91
N LYS A 108 -1.85 7.30 25.65
CA LYS A 108 -1.86 7.28 27.12
C LYS A 108 -2.40 8.59 27.72
N ARG A 109 -1.98 9.76 27.22
CA ARG A 109 -2.56 11.06 27.63
C ARG A 109 -4.07 11.10 27.42
N TRP A 110 -4.53 10.58 26.29
CA TRP A 110 -5.95 10.53 25.95
C TRP A 110 -6.73 9.60 26.88
N TYR A 111 -6.18 8.43 27.19
CA TYR A 111 -6.74 7.54 28.20
C TYR A 111 -6.86 8.27 29.55
N VAL A 112 -5.76 8.84 30.06
CA VAL A 112 -5.73 9.52 31.37
C VAL A 112 -6.73 10.67 31.43
N ALA A 113 -6.82 11.49 30.36
CA ALA A 113 -7.80 12.57 30.27
C ALA A 113 -9.24 12.03 30.35
N ALA A 114 -9.58 11.00 29.55
CA ALA A 114 -10.92 10.41 29.58
C ALA A 114 -11.23 9.75 30.93
N ALA A 115 -10.26 8.99 31.47
CA ALA A 115 -10.38 8.25 32.71
C ALA A 115 -10.61 9.18 33.92
N GLY A 116 -9.93 10.32 33.97
CA GLY A 116 -10.08 11.32 35.03
C GLY A 116 -11.29 12.25 34.90
N GLY A 117 -12.02 12.19 33.77
CA GLY A 117 -13.12 13.12 33.46
C GLY A 117 -12.67 14.47 32.90
N GLY A 118 -11.43 14.55 32.42
CA GLY A 118 -10.89 15.72 31.73
C GLY A 118 -11.43 15.86 30.30
N SER A 119 -11.19 17.01 29.69
CA SER A 119 -11.61 17.27 28.31
C SER A 119 -10.61 16.66 27.31
N LEU A 120 -11.00 15.58 26.63
CA LEU A 120 -10.19 14.98 25.56
C LEU A 120 -9.91 15.96 24.42
N TYR A 121 -10.88 16.85 24.13
CA TYR A 121 -10.73 17.93 23.15
C TYR A 121 -9.54 18.83 23.52
N LYS A 122 -9.44 19.28 24.78
CA LYS A 122 -8.30 20.09 25.27
C LYS A 122 -7.00 19.27 25.41
N ALA A 123 -7.08 17.95 25.46
CA ALA A 123 -5.93 17.04 25.47
C ALA A 123 -5.33 16.80 24.07
N GLY A 124 -5.69 17.61 23.08
CA GLY A 124 -5.13 17.60 21.73
C GLY A 124 -5.98 16.85 20.70
N ALA A 125 -7.17 16.36 21.04
CA ALA A 125 -8.07 15.75 20.07
C ALA A 125 -8.69 16.77 19.10
N ASP A 126 -8.71 18.05 19.48
CA ASP A 126 -9.15 19.16 18.64
C ASP A 126 -8.35 19.31 17.34
N ALA A 127 -7.11 18.82 17.31
CA ALA A 127 -6.29 18.76 16.11
C ALA A 127 -6.91 17.90 14.98
N TRP A 128 -7.78 16.94 15.31
CA TRP A 128 -8.33 15.98 14.35
C TRP A 128 -9.86 15.85 14.39
N LEU A 129 -10.46 16.08 15.56
CA LEU A 129 -11.86 15.83 15.84
C LEU A 129 -12.53 17.10 16.35
N SER A 130 -13.73 17.37 15.83
CA SER A 130 -14.65 18.35 16.41
C SER A 130 -15.18 17.87 17.76
N ARG A 131 -15.79 18.77 18.54
CA ARG A 131 -16.39 18.39 19.85
C ARG A 131 -17.44 17.28 19.72
N LYS A 132 -18.28 17.33 18.68
CA LYS A 132 -19.28 16.29 18.39
C LYS A 132 -18.62 14.94 18.09
N GLU A 133 -17.54 14.94 17.32
CA GLU A 133 -16.81 13.73 16.99
C GLU A 133 -16.03 13.18 18.20
N VAL A 134 -15.46 14.03 19.06
CA VAL A 134 -14.87 13.59 20.33
C VAL A 134 -15.89 12.87 21.20
N HIS A 135 -17.12 13.38 21.28
CA HIS A 135 -18.20 12.69 22.00
C HIS A 135 -18.51 11.32 21.37
N ALA A 136 -18.59 11.24 20.03
CA ALA A 136 -18.81 9.98 19.34
C ALA A 136 -17.64 8.99 19.48
N PHE A 137 -16.40 9.48 19.54
CA PHE A 137 -15.19 8.68 19.74
C PHE A 137 -15.18 8.05 21.13
N LEU A 138 -15.50 8.82 22.16
CA LEU A 138 -15.61 8.31 23.54
C LEU A 138 -16.75 7.30 23.73
N ASN A 139 -17.74 7.29 22.82
CA ASN A 139 -18.91 6.42 22.86
C ASN A 139 -19.03 5.62 21.54
N PRO A 140 -18.08 4.71 21.24
CA PRO A 140 -18.04 4.00 19.98
C PRO A 140 -19.18 2.99 19.86
N LEU A 141 -19.63 2.75 18.64
CA LEU A 141 -20.54 1.65 18.34
C LEU A 141 -19.74 0.34 18.33
N GLY A 142 -19.90 -0.47 19.36
CA GLY A 142 -19.22 -1.76 19.50
C GLY A 142 -17.72 -1.66 19.83
N SER A 143 -17.05 -2.82 19.78
CA SER A 143 -15.60 -2.91 19.97
C SER A 143 -14.86 -2.56 18.68
N LEU A 144 -13.93 -1.61 18.79
CA LEU A 144 -13.14 -1.07 17.69
C LEU A 144 -11.69 -0.88 18.13
N ALA A 145 -10.78 -0.88 17.16
CA ALA A 145 -9.43 -0.38 17.39
C ALA A 145 -9.41 1.16 17.46
N PHE A 146 -8.33 1.73 18.01
CA PHE A 146 -8.18 3.17 18.20
C PHE A 146 -8.45 4.00 16.93
N ASP A 147 -7.79 3.66 15.82
CA ASP A 147 -7.95 4.42 14.57
C ASP A 147 -9.31 4.15 13.90
N GLU A 148 -9.89 2.96 14.07
CA GLU A 148 -11.26 2.67 13.63
C GLU A 148 -12.28 3.53 14.39
N ALA A 149 -12.10 3.71 15.71
CA ALA A 149 -12.97 4.56 16.53
C ALA A 149 -12.91 6.03 16.10
N ILE A 150 -11.72 6.53 15.72
CA ILE A 150 -11.58 7.88 15.15
C ILE A 150 -12.44 8.01 13.88
N TRP A 151 -12.33 7.05 12.96
CA TRP A 151 -13.06 7.14 11.69
C TRP A 151 -14.55 6.87 11.83
N GLN A 152 -14.97 6.01 12.76
CA GLN A 152 -16.38 5.86 13.11
C GLN A 152 -16.94 7.20 13.63
N ALA A 153 -16.21 7.87 14.53
CA ALA A 153 -16.63 9.15 15.08
C ALA A 153 -16.79 10.22 14.01
N ILE A 154 -15.84 10.29 13.07
CA ILE A 154 -15.91 11.17 11.90
C ILE A 154 -17.11 10.82 11.02
N ALA A 155 -17.30 9.54 10.68
CA ALA A 155 -18.40 9.10 9.83
C ALA A 155 -19.77 9.43 10.42
N ARG A 156 -19.93 9.27 11.75
CA ARG A 156 -21.14 9.63 12.51
C ARG A 156 -21.44 11.14 12.53
N SER A 157 -20.52 11.98 12.06
CA SER A 157 -20.82 13.40 11.83
C SER A 157 -21.52 13.65 10.49
N TYR A 158 -21.40 12.71 9.54
CA TYR A 158 -21.91 12.82 8.17
C TYR A 158 -23.12 11.92 7.87
N THR A 159 -23.36 10.87 8.67
CA THR A 159 -24.49 9.96 8.50
C THR A 159 -25.02 9.47 9.84
N ASP A 160 -26.34 9.24 9.89
CA ASP A 160 -27.01 8.59 11.02
C ASP A 160 -27.05 7.05 10.85
N ASP A 161 -26.69 6.53 9.68
CA ASP A 161 -26.58 5.09 9.42
C ASP A 161 -25.34 4.52 10.12
N GLN A 162 -25.59 3.85 11.24
CA GLN A 162 -24.58 3.18 12.06
C GLN A 162 -23.82 2.10 11.30
N GLY A 163 -24.48 1.37 10.40
CA GLY A 163 -23.87 0.32 9.60
C GLY A 163 -22.89 0.88 8.56
N VAL A 164 -23.20 2.03 7.96
CA VAL A 164 -22.27 2.75 7.07
C VAL A 164 -21.06 3.27 7.86
N ALA A 165 -21.29 3.89 9.02
CA ALA A 165 -20.19 4.39 9.86
C ALA A 165 -19.24 3.27 10.29
N LEU A 166 -19.77 2.09 10.65
CA LEU A 166 -18.98 0.91 10.98
C LEU A 166 -18.21 0.35 9.78
N ARG A 167 -18.82 0.29 8.58
CA ARG A 167 -18.13 -0.14 7.36
C ARG A 167 -16.95 0.78 7.03
N ILE A 168 -17.14 2.10 7.13
CA ILE A 168 -16.05 3.08 6.90
C ILE A 168 -14.93 2.87 7.92
N ALA A 169 -15.28 2.72 9.20
CA ALA A 169 -14.30 2.49 10.27
C ALA A 169 -13.48 1.21 10.07
N ARG A 170 -14.10 0.12 9.60
CA ARG A 170 -13.44 -1.17 9.35
C ARG A 170 -12.76 -1.27 7.97
N SER A 171 -12.94 -0.26 7.12
CA SER A 171 -12.32 -0.22 5.80
C SER A 171 -10.83 0.15 5.87
N GLY A 172 -10.17 0.14 4.71
CA GLY A 172 -8.80 0.64 4.58
C GLY A 172 -8.60 2.11 4.95
N ILE A 173 -9.68 2.90 5.12
CA ILE A 173 -9.60 4.31 5.54
C ILE A 173 -8.98 4.45 6.93
N ALA A 174 -9.25 3.53 7.86
CA ALA A 174 -8.69 3.61 9.21
C ALA A 174 -7.16 3.55 9.26
N ARG A 175 -6.53 3.03 8.19
CA ARG A 175 -5.08 2.94 8.05
C ARG A 175 -4.46 4.12 7.29
N THR A 176 -5.24 5.17 7.01
CA THR A 176 -4.76 6.32 6.24
C THR A 176 -3.93 7.29 7.10
N PRO A 177 -2.89 7.94 6.55
CA PRO A 177 -2.06 8.84 7.34
C PRO A 177 -2.82 10.05 7.87
N ARG A 178 -2.67 10.39 9.16
CA ARG A 178 -3.31 11.57 9.78
C ARG A 178 -2.92 12.90 9.12
N ALA A 179 -1.73 12.99 8.53
CA ALA A 179 -1.30 14.16 7.76
C ALA A 179 -2.20 14.44 6.54
N GLN A 180 -2.97 13.44 6.09
CA GLN A 180 -3.88 13.53 4.95
C GLN A 180 -5.35 13.52 5.39
N LEU A 181 -5.64 13.78 6.67
CA LEU A 181 -6.98 13.70 7.26
C LEU A 181 -8.01 14.53 6.48
N GLY A 182 -7.64 15.72 6.00
CA GLY A 182 -8.54 16.57 5.21
C GLY A 182 -9.06 15.90 3.94
N PHE A 183 -8.16 15.25 3.18
CA PHE A 183 -8.55 14.50 1.98
C PHE A 183 -9.37 13.26 2.34
N TRP A 184 -8.94 12.48 3.33
CA TRP A 184 -9.66 11.26 3.71
C TRP A 184 -11.03 11.53 4.37
N ARG A 185 -11.23 12.70 4.98
CA ARG A 185 -12.55 13.18 5.42
C ARG A 185 -13.49 13.41 4.24
N GLU A 186 -13.00 13.98 3.13
CA GLU A 186 -13.77 14.11 1.90
C GLU A 186 -14.21 12.73 1.37
N VAL A 187 -13.31 11.75 1.41
CA VAL A 187 -13.59 10.36 1.02
C VAL A 187 -14.59 9.69 1.96
N ALA A 188 -14.43 9.82 3.28
CA ALA A 188 -15.38 9.27 4.25
C ALA A 188 -16.78 9.87 4.07
N ARG A 189 -16.87 11.19 3.84
CA ARG A 189 -18.14 11.85 3.51
C ARG A 189 -18.73 11.30 2.21
N PHE A 190 -17.91 11.07 1.19
CA PHE A 190 -18.36 10.48 -0.07
C PHE A 190 -18.95 9.08 0.14
N PHE A 191 -18.32 8.23 0.96
CA PHE A 191 -18.86 6.91 1.31
C PHE A 191 -20.11 6.96 2.20
N CYS A 192 -20.27 7.99 3.03
CA CYS A 192 -21.52 8.21 3.75
C CYS A 192 -22.70 8.49 2.80
N VAL A 193 -22.46 9.26 1.73
CA VAL A 193 -23.48 9.59 0.72
C VAL A 193 -23.70 8.44 -0.28
N HIS A 194 -22.67 7.65 -0.53
CA HIS A 194 -22.70 6.51 -1.45
C HIS A 194 -22.22 5.23 -0.75
N PRO A 195 -23.07 4.61 0.08
CA PRO A 195 -22.73 3.37 0.77
C PRO A 195 -22.28 2.26 -0.19
N ALA A 196 -21.20 1.57 0.18
CA ALA A 196 -20.60 0.47 -0.59
C ALA A 196 -20.11 -0.64 0.35
N THR A 197 -19.78 -1.81 -0.19
CA THR A 197 -19.19 -2.90 0.61
C THR A 197 -17.80 -2.51 1.16
N VAL A 198 -17.30 -3.24 2.15
CA VAL A 198 -15.97 -2.94 2.74
C VAL A 198 -14.88 -3.16 1.68
N GLU A 199 -15.06 -4.16 0.84
CA GLU A 199 -14.20 -4.52 -0.29
C GLU A 199 -14.15 -3.39 -1.31
N GLU A 200 -15.31 -2.91 -1.78
CA GLU A 200 -15.38 -1.79 -2.73
C GLU A 200 -14.79 -0.49 -2.15
N MET A 201 -15.03 -0.21 -0.86
CA MET A 201 -14.39 0.92 -0.18
C MET A 201 -12.87 0.76 -0.11
N SER A 202 -12.37 -0.48 0.05
CA SER A 202 -10.93 -0.77 0.08
C SER A 202 -10.28 -0.53 -1.27
N ASP A 203 -10.89 -1.04 -2.35
CA ASP A 203 -10.44 -0.86 -3.73
C ASP A 203 -10.44 0.64 -4.12
N LEU A 204 -11.54 1.34 -3.82
CA LEU A 204 -11.62 2.79 -4.06
C LEU A 204 -10.59 3.54 -3.24
N ARG A 205 -10.33 3.16 -1.99
CA ARG A 205 -9.30 3.76 -1.15
C ARG A 205 -7.92 3.61 -1.80
N ASP A 206 -7.56 2.43 -2.31
CA ASP A 206 -6.24 2.23 -2.92
C ASP A 206 -6.07 3.05 -4.21
N TYR A 207 -7.10 3.10 -5.04
CA TYR A 207 -7.14 3.96 -6.22
C TYR A 207 -7.04 5.46 -5.86
N LEU A 208 -7.85 5.93 -4.90
CA LEU A 208 -7.85 7.34 -4.47
C LEU A 208 -6.51 7.74 -3.83
N ALA A 209 -5.88 6.84 -3.08
CA ALA A 209 -4.54 7.05 -2.56
C ALA A 209 -3.51 7.21 -3.70
N ALA A 210 -3.62 6.41 -4.77
CA ALA A 210 -2.77 6.56 -5.95
C ALA A 210 -3.00 7.91 -6.67
N CYS A 211 -4.25 8.32 -6.84
CA CYS A 211 -4.60 9.63 -7.39
C CYS A 211 -4.00 10.78 -6.55
N TYR A 212 -4.16 10.71 -5.23
CA TYR A 212 -3.68 11.75 -4.32
C TYR A 212 -2.15 11.82 -4.26
N ARG A 213 -1.45 10.67 -4.33
CA ARG A 213 0.02 10.65 -4.45
C ARG A 213 0.50 11.33 -5.73
N ARG A 214 -0.20 11.11 -6.85
CA ARG A 214 0.14 11.72 -8.15
C ARG A 214 -0.19 13.21 -8.20
N ASN A 215 -1.29 13.63 -7.58
CA ASN A 215 -1.71 15.02 -7.52
C ASN A 215 -2.30 15.35 -6.15
N ARG A 216 -1.56 16.12 -5.35
CA ARG A 216 -2.00 16.56 -4.01
C ARG A 216 -3.21 17.49 -4.01
N LYS A 217 -3.59 18.04 -5.18
CA LYS A 217 -4.80 18.84 -5.39
C LYS A 217 -5.99 18.01 -5.88
N PHE A 218 -5.86 16.68 -5.94
CA PHE A 218 -6.96 15.81 -6.33
C PHE A 218 -8.11 15.91 -5.32
N SER A 219 -9.34 16.05 -5.83
CA SER A 219 -10.57 16.16 -5.03
C SER A 219 -11.68 15.31 -5.67
N LEU A 220 -12.61 14.86 -4.83
CA LEU A 220 -13.80 14.11 -5.21
C LEU A 220 -14.96 15.03 -5.60
N LYS A 221 -14.83 16.36 -5.45
CA LYS A 221 -15.86 17.33 -5.85
C LYS A 221 -16.22 17.15 -7.33
N GLY A 222 -17.51 16.94 -7.60
CA GLY A 222 -18.06 16.74 -8.95
C GLY A 222 -17.85 15.33 -9.53
N ARG A 223 -17.35 14.37 -8.74
CA ARG A 223 -17.18 12.96 -9.16
C ARG A 223 -18.39 12.14 -8.73
N THR A 224 -18.79 11.18 -9.55
CA THR A 224 -19.85 10.20 -9.24
C THR A 224 -19.27 8.82 -8.94
N PRO A 225 -19.98 7.95 -8.19
CA PRO A 225 -19.55 6.56 -7.95
C PRO A 225 -19.24 5.80 -9.24
N ILE A 226 -20.09 5.96 -10.26
CA ILE A 226 -19.92 5.32 -11.58
C ILE A 226 -18.62 5.79 -12.27
N SER A 227 -18.38 7.10 -12.27
CA SER A 227 -17.17 7.67 -12.90
C SER A 227 -15.89 7.23 -12.19
N LEU A 228 -15.91 7.20 -10.85
CA LEU A 228 -14.79 6.71 -10.04
C LEU A 228 -14.58 5.21 -10.23
N GLY A 229 -15.63 4.41 -10.18
CA GLY A 229 -15.57 2.96 -10.40
C GLY A 229 -14.96 2.61 -11.77
N ARG A 230 -15.37 3.31 -12.84
CA ARG A 230 -14.77 3.14 -14.17
C ARG A 230 -13.27 3.44 -14.18
N GLN A 231 -12.84 4.51 -13.52
CA GLN A 231 -11.43 4.91 -13.46
C GLN A 231 -10.60 3.94 -12.60
N MET A 232 -11.14 3.52 -11.45
CA MET A 232 -10.56 2.51 -10.58
C MET A 232 -10.36 1.18 -11.33
N HIS A 233 -11.39 0.68 -12.02
CA HIS A 233 -11.25 -0.55 -12.81
C HIS A 233 -10.24 -0.42 -13.95
N ALA A 234 -10.14 0.74 -14.60
CA ALA A 234 -9.11 0.99 -15.60
C ALA A 234 -7.70 0.95 -14.99
N TRP A 235 -7.53 1.55 -13.81
CA TRP A 235 -6.30 1.51 -13.04
C TRP A 235 -5.94 0.09 -12.55
N HIS A 236 -6.91 -0.72 -12.09
CA HIS A 236 -6.65 -2.13 -11.76
C HIS A 236 -6.21 -2.94 -12.98
N ARG A 237 -6.81 -2.72 -14.16
CA ARG A 237 -6.36 -3.36 -15.40
C ARG A 237 -4.93 -2.96 -15.77
N GLU A 238 -4.55 -1.72 -15.51
CA GLU A 238 -3.18 -1.22 -15.70
C GLU A 238 -2.19 -1.95 -14.79
N LEU A 239 -2.49 -2.00 -13.48
CA LEU A 239 -1.65 -2.71 -12.51
C LEU A 239 -1.52 -4.19 -12.87
N ALA A 240 -2.61 -4.85 -13.26
CA ALA A 240 -2.59 -6.24 -13.69
C ALA A 240 -1.76 -6.45 -14.97
N ALA A 241 -1.82 -5.52 -15.91
CA ALA A 241 -0.99 -5.56 -17.12
C ALA A 241 0.51 -5.40 -16.79
N ASN A 242 0.85 -4.42 -15.95
CA ASN A 242 2.22 -4.22 -15.48
C ASN A 242 2.75 -5.48 -14.78
N ALA A 243 1.98 -6.03 -13.84
CA ALA A 243 2.35 -7.24 -13.11
C ALA A 243 2.54 -8.46 -14.03
N ARG A 244 1.71 -8.62 -15.06
CA ARG A 244 1.84 -9.70 -16.06
C ARG A 244 3.14 -9.57 -16.85
N ILE A 245 3.48 -8.36 -17.31
CA ILE A 245 4.69 -8.11 -18.08
C ILE A 245 5.93 -8.34 -17.21
N GLU A 246 5.94 -7.83 -15.97
CA GLU A 246 7.05 -8.07 -15.02
C GLU A 246 7.19 -9.56 -14.65
N ALA A 247 6.09 -10.30 -14.53
CA ALA A 247 6.15 -11.74 -14.34
C ALA A 247 6.74 -12.46 -15.57
N ALA A 248 6.38 -12.06 -16.79
CA ALA A 248 6.97 -12.61 -18.02
C ALA A 248 8.48 -12.30 -18.10
N ARG A 249 8.88 -11.08 -17.75
CA ARG A 249 10.29 -10.67 -17.69
C ARG A 249 11.09 -11.52 -16.70
N ARG A 250 10.58 -11.68 -15.47
CA ARG A 250 11.23 -12.53 -14.44
C ARG A 250 11.38 -13.97 -14.90
N ARG A 251 10.36 -14.54 -15.57
CA ARG A 251 10.45 -15.90 -16.14
C ARG A 251 11.52 -16.01 -17.22
N ALA A 252 11.62 -15.02 -18.11
CA ALA A 252 12.64 -14.99 -19.16
C ALA A 252 14.06 -14.89 -18.58
N ALA A 253 14.28 -14.00 -17.60
CA ALA A 253 15.56 -13.89 -16.90
C ALA A 253 15.94 -15.20 -16.18
N ALA A 254 14.98 -15.84 -15.49
CA ALA A 254 15.22 -17.13 -14.84
C ALA A 254 15.51 -18.27 -15.83
N ALA A 255 14.96 -18.22 -17.05
CA ALA A 255 15.29 -19.18 -18.10
C ALA A 255 16.71 -18.94 -18.65
N GLN A 256 17.10 -17.68 -18.86
CA GLN A 256 18.45 -17.32 -19.30
C GLN A 256 19.52 -17.71 -18.27
N ASN A 257 19.30 -17.43 -16.99
CA ASN A 257 20.25 -17.80 -15.92
C ASN A 257 20.47 -19.31 -15.85
N ARG A 258 19.38 -20.10 -16.00
CA ARG A 258 19.47 -21.57 -16.08
C ARG A 258 20.29 -22.04 -17.29
N ALA A 259 20.12 -21.41 -18.45
CA ALA A 259 20.89 -21.75 -19.64
C ALA A 259 22.39 -21.41 -19.51
N HIS A 260 22.75 -20.36 -18.76
CA HIS A 260 24.14 -19.95 -18.56
C HIS A 260 24.83 -20.66 -17.37
N GLY A 261 24.17 -21.61 -16.70
CA GLY A 261 24.75 -22.34 -15.57
C GLY A 261 25.03 -21.48 -14.34
N VAL A 262 24.48 -20.26 -14.27
CA VAL A 262 24.69 -19.34 -13.14
C VAL A 262 23.70 -19.65 -12.04
N SER A 263 24.20 -20.13 -10.90
CA SER A 263 23.41 -20.24 -9.67
C SER A 263 22.96 -18.83 -9.26
N ALA A 264 21.67 -18.66 -9.04
CA ALA A 264 20.98 -17.38 -8.98
C ALA A 264 21.51 -16.44 -7.88
N THR A 265 22.51 -15.60 -8.19
CA THR A 265 22.95 -14.50 -7.30
C THR A 265 23.37 -13.23 -8.04
N LEU A 266 22.84 -12.99 -9.25
CA LEU A 266 22.87 -11.66 -9.85
C LEU A 266 21.46 -11.08 -9.78
N ASP A 267 21.32 -10.16 -8.84
CA ASP A 267 20.21 -9.26 -8.71
C ASP A 267 19.87 -8.67 -10.09
N PRO A 268 18.65 -8.87 -10.63
CA PRO A 268 18.26 -8.26 -11.89
C PRO A 268 17.95 -6.78 -11.62
N SER A 269 18.95 -6.00 -11.19
CA SER A 269 18.81 -4.68 -10.57
C SER A 269 18.30 -3.57 -11.50
N GLY A 270 17.93 -3.89 -12.75
CA GLY A 270 17.27 -2.94 -13.64
C GLY A 270 15.78 -3.23 -13.70
N ASP A 271 14.89 -2.25 -13.63
CA ASP A 271 13.45 -2.43 -13.91
C ASP A 271 13.13 -2.58 -15.41
N SER A 272 14.15 -2.83 -16.24
CA SER A 272 14.06 -2.85 -17.70
C SER A 272 14.66 -4.12 -18.29
N TRP A 273 14.14 -4.54 -19.46
CA TRP A 273 14.82 -5.55 -20.28
C TRP A 273 15.91 -4.88 -21.15
N PRO A 274 16.91 -5.65 -21.66
CA PRO A 274 18.05 -5.11 -22.40
C PRO A 274 17.68 -4.27 -23.65
N GLY A 275 16.53 -4.53 -24.25
CA GLY A 275 16.09 -3.83 -25.46
C GLY A 275 16.95 -4.19 -26.67
N ILE A 276 16.99 -3.31 -27.67
CA ILE A 276 17.89 -3.43 -28.82
C ILE A 276 18.99 -2.40 -28.59
N SER A 277 20.23 -2.72 -28.95
CA SER A 277 21.40 -1.85 -28.82
C SER A 277 21.39 -0.68 -29.82
N LEU A 278 20.30 0.07 -29.86
CA LEU A 278 20.14 1.34 -30.57
C LEU A 278 20.01 2.44 -29.53
N ALA A 279 20.77 3.53 -29.68
CA ALA A 279 20.67 4.65 -28.75
C ALA A 279 19.41 5.49 -29.04
N ASP A 280 18.83 6.06 -27.98
CA ASP A 280 17.78 7.07 -28.09
C ASP A 280 18.23 8.22 -29.00
N TRP A 281 17.30 8.80 -29.75
CA TRP A 281 17.61 9.84 -30.73
C TRP A 281 16.89 11.14 -30.37
N SER A 282 17.59 12.26 -30.44
CA SER A 282 17.00 13.58 -30.30
C SER A 282 17.40 14.49 -31.46
N TRP A 283 16.49 15.38 -31.85
CA TRP A 283 16.70 16.36 -32.90
C TRP A 283 15.86 17.60 -32.67
N SER A 284 16.45 18.78 -32.88
CA SER A 284 15.76 20.06 -32.83
C SER A 284 15.81 20.74 -34.20
N PRO A 285 14.68 21.32 -34.68
CA PRO A 285 14.68 22.17 -35.85
C PRO A 285 15.61 23.38 -35.67
N SER A 286 16.25 23.82 -36.77
CA SER A 286 17.15 24.97 -36.77
C SER A 286 16.43 26.31 -36.58
N CYS A 287 15.16 26.40 -36.98
CA CYS A 287 14.33 27.60 -36.81
C CYS A 287 13.39 27.46 -35.60
N LYS A 288 13.21 28.58 -34.87
CA LYS A 288 12.19 28.66 -33.81
C LYS A 288 10.81 28.76 -34.48
N VAL A 289 10.03 27.69 -34.43
CA VAL A 289 8.62 27.73 -34.80
C VAL A 289 7.89 28.51 -33.70
N HIS A 290 7.28 29.65 -34.04
CA HIS A 290 6.54 30.52 -33.09
C HIS A 290 7.38 30.96 -31.86
N GLY A 291 8.68 31.21 -32.05
CA GLY A 291 9.57 31.71 -30.98
C GLY A 291 9.96 30.67 -29.92
N ARG A 292 9.51 29.41 -30.04
CA ARG A 292 9.77 28.32 -29.08
C ARG A 292 10.70 27.27 -29.69
N ARG A 293 11.58 26.68 -28.87
CA ARG A 293 12.41 25.54 -29.28
C ARG A 293 11.58 24.26 -29.18
N GLU A 294 11.44 23.56 -30.29
CA GLU A 294 10.87 22.22 -30.32
C GLU A 294 12.00 21.18 -30.34
N GLU A 295 11.81 20.08 -29.64
CA GLU A 295 12.71 18.93 -29.65
C GLU A 295 11.90 17.67 -29.94
N TYR A 296 12.34 16.90 -30.93
CA TYR A 296 11.81 15.57 -31.22
C TYR A 296 12.72 14.53 -30.60
N VAL A 297 12.15 13.58 -29.87
CA VAL A 297 12.89 12.52 -29.20
C VAL A 297 12.25 11.17 -29.52
N VAL A 298 13.06 10.19 -29.88
CA VAL A 298 12.66 8.80 -30.08
C VAL A 298 13.32 7.96 -29.00
N VAL A 299 12.49 7.38 -28.13
CA VAL A 299 12.93 6.62 -26.94
C VAL A 299 12.44 5.18 -27.02
N GLN A 300 13.32 4.23 -26.69
CA GLN A 300 12.92 2.83 -26.60
C GLN A 300 12.11 2.56 -25.31
N LEU A 301 10.97 1.89 -25.42
CA LEU A 301 10.16 1.48 -24.28
C LEU A 301 10.66 0.14 -23.76
N ARG A 302 11.30 0.16 -22.59
CA ARG A 302 12.03 -1.00 -22.02
C ARG A 302 11.48 -1.49 -20.68
N THR A 303 10.42 -0.87 -20.18
CA THR A 303 9.77 -1.22 -18.90
C THR A 303 8.31 -1.57 -19.12
N ALA A 304 7.73 -2.38 -18.21
CA ALA A 304 6.30 -2.67 -18.24
C ALA A 304 5.45 -1.40 -18.18
N VAL A 305 5.84 -0.48 -17.27
CA VAL A 305 5.17 0.79 -17.05
C VAL A 305 5.14 1.64 -18.32
N ASP A 306 6.26 1.74 -19.05
CA ASP A 306 6.34 2.51 -20.28
C ASP A 306 5.41 1.96 -21.37
N LEU A 307 5.42 0.63 -21.59
CA LEU A 307 4.57 0.00 -22.61
C LEU A 307 3.08 0.17 -22.30
N VAL A 308 2.69 0.00 -21.04
CA VAL A 308 1.29 0.15 -20.63
C VAL A 308 0.86 1.63 -20.65
N THR A 309 1.75 2.55 -20.26
CA THR A 309 1.50 4.00 -20.37
C THR A 309 1.32 4.42 -21.84
N GLU A 310 2.16 3.90 -22.74
CA GLU A 310 2.05 4.16 -24.18
C GLU A 310 0.72 3.61 -24.72
N THR A 311 0.36 2.38 -24.36
CA THR A 311 -0.91 1.73 -24.73
C THR A 311 -2.12 2.60 -24.40
N GLN A 312 -2.16 3.15 -23.17
CA GLN A 312 -3.25 4.01 -22.72
C GLN A 312 -3.24 5.38 -23.40
N THR A 313 -2.07 6.03 -23.45
CA THR A 313 -1.94 7.40 -23.96
C THR A 313 -2.24 7.46 -25.46
N MET A 314 -1.73 6.48 -26.21
CA MET A 314 -1.89 6.39 -27.66
C MET A 314 -3.13 5.59 -28.09
N ARG A 315 -3.89 5.02 -27.15
CA ARG A 315 -5.11 4.22 -27.40
C ARG A 315 -4.91 3.07 -28.41
N HIS A 316 -3.86 2.28 -28.21
CA HIS A 316 -3.55 1.11 -29.03
C HIS A 316 -2.98 -0.03 -28.18
N CYS A 317 -2.90 -1.25 -28.70
CA CYS A 317 -2.58 -2.45 -27.88
C CYS A 317 -1.09 -2.81 -27.80
N VAL A 318 -0.17 -1.83 -27.78
CA VAL A 318 1.28 -2.12 -27.87
C VAL A 318 1.82 -2.93 -26.69
N ALA A 319 1.21 -2.87 -25.51
CA ALA A 319 1.58 -3.69 -24.35
C ALA A 319 1.49 -5.21 -24.62
N SER A 320 0.68 -5.65 -25.59
CA SER A 320 0.61 -7.06 -26.01
C SER A 320 1.91 -7.57 -26.66
N TYR A 321 2.79 -6.66 -27.10
CA TYR A 321 4.09 -6.98 -27.69
C TYR A 321 5.18 -7.22 -26.64
N ALA A 322 4.88 -7.06 -25.34
CA ALA A 322 5.85 -7.17 -24.27
C ALA A 322 6.64 -8.49 -24.29
N ALA A 323 5.97 -9.63 -24.53
CA ALA A 323 6.65 -10.92 -24.60
C ALA A 323 7.67 -10.99 -25.75
N LYS A 324 7.35 -10.42 -26.92
CA LYS A 324 8.28 -10.31 -28.05
C LYS A 324 9.47 -9.40 -27.72
N CYS A 325 9.20 -8.30 -27.00
CA CYS A 325 10.23 -7.35 -26.58
C CYS A 325 11.21 -7.97 -25.57
N ILE A 326 10.67 -8.70 -24.58
CA ILE A 326 11.47 -9.42 -23.58
C ILE A 326 12.33 -10.51 -24.23
N ALA A 327 11.80 -11.19 -25.24
CA ALA A 327 12.53 -12.21 -26.00
C ALA A 327 13.55 -11.63 -27.02
N GLY A 328 13.57 -10.30 -27.22
CA GLY A 328 14.46 -9.65 -28.20
C GLY A 328 14.03 -9.81 -29.66
N HIS A 329 12.78 -10.23 -29.92
CA HIS A 329 12.26 -10.37 -31.29
C HIS A 329 11.73 -9.07 -31.88
N ALA A 330 11.36 -8.12 -31.02
CA ALA A 330 10.87 -6.81 -31.41
C ALA A 330 11.33 -5.75 -30.41
N SER A 331 11.26 -4.49 -30.80
CA SER A 331 11.40 -3.35 -29.91
C SER A 331 10.34 -2.31 -30.22
N ILE A 332 9.85 -1.65 -29.17
CA ILE A 332 8.87 -0.59 -29.30
C ILE A 332 9.52 0.74 -28.97
N TRP A 333 9.28 1.74 -29.82
CA TRP A 333 9.82 3.08 -29.71
C TRP A 333 8.70 4.10 -29.69
N SER A 334 8.87 5.17 -28.92
CA SER A 334 7.92 6.28 -28.81
C SER A 334 8.57 7.54 -29.36
N LEU A 335 8.02 8.06 -30.46
CA LEU A 335 8.37 9.39 -30.99
C LEU A 335 7.58 10.44 -30.23
N ARG A 336 8.29 11.39 -29.63
CA ARG A 336 7.75 12.42 -28.75
C ARG A 336 8.19 13.79 -29.23
N ARG A 337 7.29 14.77 -29.12
CA ARG A 337 7.57 16.19 -29.33
C ARG A 337 7.58 16.90 -27.98
N ARG A 338 8.68 17.56 -27.67
CA ARG A 338 8.84 18.40 -26.49
C ARG A 338 8.79 19.87 -26.91
N ALA A 339 7.83 20.61 -26.38
CA ALA A 339 7.68 22.03 -26.62
C ALA A 339 7.12 22.72 -25.38
N ALA A 340 7.69 23.87 -25.00
CA ALA A 340 7.18 24.71 -23.90
C ALA A 340 6.93 23.96 -22.57
N GLY A 341 7.80 23.01 -22.20
CA GLY A 341 7.65 22.21 -20.98
C GLY A 341 6.63 21.06 -21.06
N HIS A 342 5.95 20.89 -22.20
CA HIS A 342 5.05 19.79 -22.47
C HIS A 342 5.71 18.74 -23.35
N THR A 343 5.44 17.46 -23.06
CA THR A 343 5.83 16.34 -23.91
C THR A 343 4.58 15.69 -24.49
N GLU A 344 4.46 15.73 -25.80
CA GLU A 344 3.41 15.08 -26.57
C GLU A 344 3.96 13.81 -27.24
N ARG A 345 3.18 12.74 -27.27
CA ARG A 345 3.53 11.52 -27.99
C ARG A 345 2.88 11.56 -29.37
N LEU A 346 3.67 11.31 -30.41
CA LEU A 346 3.25 11.42 -31.80
C LEU A 346 3.02 10.05 -32.43
N LEU A 347 4.04 9.18 -32.39
CA LEU A 347 4.03 7.86 -33.02
C LEU A 347 4.61 6.79 -32.10
N THR A 348 4.07 5.59 -32.22
CA THR A 348 4.62 4.35 -31.67
C THR A 348 5.12 3.49 -32.82
N ILE A 349 6.36 3.04 -32.73
CA ILE A 349 7.07 2.34 -33.80
C ILE A 349 7.50 0.97 -33.28
N GLU A 350 7.09 -0.09 -33.98
CA GLU A 350 7.63 -1.44 -33.79
C GLU A 350 8.78 -1.67 -34.77
N VAL A 351 9.95 -2.03 -34.22
CA VAL A 351 11.13 -2.42 -34.99
C VAL A 351 11.45 -3.88 -34.72
N ASP A 352 11.59 -4.68 -35.77
CA ASP A 352 11.92 -6.10 -35.66
C ASP A 352 13.43 -6.36 -35.44
N ARG A 353 13.81 -7.63 -35.26
CA ARG A 353 15.22 -8.04 -35.08
C ARG A 353 16.14 -7.74 -36.27
N HIS A 354 15.57 -7.44 -37.45
CA HIS A 354 16.31 -7.10 -38.66
C HIS A 354 16.44 -5.59 -38.86
N GLN A 355 16.13 -4.79 -37.82
CA GLN A 355 16.14 -3.33 -37.84
C GLN A 355 15.18 -2.75 -38.89
N ARG A 356 14.01 -3.38 -39.06
CA ARG A 356 12.95 -2.90 -39.95
C ARG A 356 11.79 -2.37 -39.12
N ALA A 357 11.32 -1.16 -39.43
CA ALA A 357 10.10 -0.60 -38.85
C ALA A 357 8.88 -1.27 -39.48
N VAL A 358 8.37 -2.31 -38.81
CA VAL A 358 7.27 -3.15 -39.32
C VAL A 358 5.89 -2.53 -39.10
N GLN A 359 5.76 -1.67 -38.09
CA GLN A 359 4.52 -0.98 -37.82
C GLN A 359 4.79 0.40 -37.22
N VAL A 360 4.14 1.42 -37.78
CA VAL A 360 4.20 2.79 -37.27
C VAL A 360 2.79 3.36 -37.15
N ARG A 361 2.37 3.70 -35.93
CA ARG A 361 1.00 4.14 -35.64
C ARG A 361 0.99 5.34 -34.70
N GLY A 362 0.13 6.31 -35.00
CA GLY A 362 -0.18 7.42 -34.10
C GLY A 362 -1.34 7.10 -33.15
N PHE A 363 -1.87 8.14 -32.51
CA PHE A 363 -3.02 8.05 -31.61
C PHE A 363 -4.20 7.30 -32.25
N ALA A 364 -4.80 6.38 -31.49
CA ALA A 364 -5.90 5.51 -31.90
C ALA A 364 -5.63 4.74 -33.21
N ASN A 365 -4.40 4.26 -33.41
CA ASN A 365 -3.95 3.54 -34.60
C ASN A 365 -3.97 4.33 -35.92
N ARG A 366 -4.01 5.68 -35.87
CA ARG A 366 -3.94 6.48 -37.10
C ARG A 366 -2.62 6.28 -37.85
N ALA A 367 -2.63 6.54 -39.15
CA ALA A 367 -1.42 6.61 -39.95
C ALA A 367 -0.55 7.84 -39.58
N PRO A 368 0.77 7.80 -39.80
CA PRO A 368 1.65 8.96 -39.61
C PRO A 368 1.25 10.15 -40.50
N LEU A 369 1.28 11.36 -39.94
CA LEU A 369 1.13 12.60 -40.71
C LEU A 369 2.38 12.86 -41.55
N THR A 370 2.26 13.70 -42.59
CA THR A 370 3.37 14.05 -43.48
C THR A 370 4.58 14.62 -42.73
N GLU A 371 4.36 15.51 -41.77
CA GLU A 371 5.46 16.08 -40.97
C GLU A 371 6.10 15.03 -40.05
N GLU A 372 5.31 14.15 -39.45
CA GLU A 372 5.82 13.08 -38.59
C GLU A 372 6.61 12.05 -39.40
N ARG A 373 6.21 11.80 -40.65
CA ARG A 373 6.93 10.93 -41.59
C ARG A 373 8.32 11.49 -41.92
N LYS A 374 8.45 12.80 -42.13
CA LYS A 374 9.76 13.45 -42.34
C LYS A 374 10.67 13.26 -41.13
N ILE A 375 10.12 13.33 -39.90
CA ILE A 375 10.89 13.09 -38.68
C ILE A 375 11.27 11.61 -38.54
N LEU A 376 10.35 10.71 -38.87
CA LEU A 376 10.58 9.26 -38.88
C LEU A 376 11.70 8.88 -39.86
N GLU A 377 11.71 9.44 -41.07
CA GLU A 377 12.76 9.23 -42.08
C GLU A 377 14.13 9.72 -41.61
N ARG A 378 14.18 10.87 -40.91
CA ARG A 378 15.42 11.38 -40.30
C ARG A 378 15.96 10.44 -39.24
N TRP A 379 15.09 9.97 -38.35
CA TRP A 379 15.46 8.99 -37.33
C TRP A 379 15.92 7.67 -37.94
N ALA A 380 15.18 7.15 -38.93
CA ALA A 380 15.49 5.91 -39.61
C ALA A 380 16.85 5.97 -40.31
N LYS A 381 17.15 7.07 -41.02
CA LYS A 381 18.46 7.31 -41.63
C LYS A 381 19.58 7.39 -40.59
N ALA A 382 19.35 8.08 -39.47
CA ALA A 382 20.34 8.24 -38.41
C ALA A 382 20.66 6.93 -37.66
N ARG A 383 19.72 5.98 -37.64
CA ARG A 383 19.83 4.70 -36.92
C ARG A 383 19.93 3.48 -37.84
N ALA A 384 20.05 3.70 -39.16
CA ALA A 384 20.09 2.64 -40.18
C ALA A 384 18.90 1.67 -40.14
N ILE A 385 17.69 2.19 -39.83
CA ILE A 385 16.45 1.41 -39.78
C ILE A 385 15.77 1.45 -41.15
N ALA A 386 15.34 0.31 -41.67
CA ALA A 386 14.57 0.25 -42.89
C ALA A 386 13.09 0.57 -42.62
N LEU A 387 12.50 1.51 -43.36
CA LEU A 387 11.06 1.83 -43.29
C LEU A 387 10.31 1.00 -44.33
N LEU A 388 9.22 0.33 -43.91
CA LEU A 388 8.35 -0.48 -44.77
C LEU A 388 7.09 0.28 -45.21
#